data_AF-A0A819AI48-F1
#
_entry.id   AF-A0A819AI48-F1
#
_cell.length_a   1.000
_cell.length_b   1.000
_cell.length_c   1.000
_cell.angle_alpha   90.00
_cell.angle_beta   90.00
_cell.angle_gamma   90.00
#
_symmetry.space_group_name_H-M   'P 1'
#
loop_
_entity.id
_entity.type
_entity.pdbx_description
1 polymer ?
#
loop_
_entity_poly.entity_id
_entity_poly.type
_entity_poly.pdbx_seq_one_letter_code
_entity_poly.pdbx_strand_id
1 'polypeptide(L)'
;MKAKFEQLVATLNVSPLSFDVFPQIIFILQQQTDDSLALFISQVFESLLILERWAWQKLSQESCQCVNRTDYQEILHALGLFNKQIIFIDNNIEDNIKFSLLIPETIDQINPIFEQVEKCKNDHNPFIALASLWFDNLSFLVQEYPQLSHSSIIIHINQYFGENLVMSELFKSYLIQLRQVELSSSIFTPKQLFYIKTCSFSLTPYIYTISQNFLFITNEILLKFSNDYLQIMQIHSYTIQFWNKELLTCITHLTRLICACCCFNKKEDEINKILFPNEQILIEYVEALIRIISYESFGKEIKITLSDDETMLLDSILFFLMNIVQTQNINWYFRSITQLPDILLLRVMNKSTSYQHLFYVYSILGELLTDEKLKELKFTDTMGDSYFYMLEQAWQEPSKTYKHISISLLLRGNCIP
;
A
#
# COMPACT_ATOMS: atom_id res chain seq x y z
N MET A 1 6.00 -22.09 26.58
CA MET A 1 5.88 -20.77 25.92
C MET A 1 4.55 -20.12 26.27
N LYS A 2 3.40 -20.73 25.96
CA LYS A 2 2.04 -20.27 26.31
C LYS A 2 1.89 -19.69 27.72
N ALA A 3 2.01 -20.50 28.78
CA ALA A 3 1.78 -20.06 30.17
C ALA A 3 2.68 -18.89 30.60
N LYS A 4 3.91 -18.82 30.04
CA LYS A 4 4.83 -17.70 30.27
C LYS A 4 4.32 -16.42 29.62
N PHE A 5 3.85 -16.49 28.37
CA PHE A 5 3.31 -15.35 27.65
C PHE A 5 2.03 -14.81 28.32
N GLU A 6 1.10 -15.69 28.68
CA GLU A 6 -0.14 -15.34 29.37
C GLU A 6 0.15 -14.63 30.70
N GLN A 7 1.12 -15.13 31.48
CA GLN A 7 1.55 -14.50 32.73
C GLN A 7 2.14 -13.11 32.50
N LEU A 8 2.97 -12.93 31.47
CA LEU A 8 3.58 -11.64 31.14
C LEU A 8 2.50 -10.62 30.74
N VAL A 9 1.56 -10.99 29.87
CA VAL A 9 0.46 -10.11 29.45
C VAL A 9 -0.43 -9.72 30.63
N ALA A 10 -0.76 -10.67 31.51
CA ALA A 10 -1.57 -10.39 32.70
C ALA A 10 -0.94 -9.33 33.62
N THR A 11 0.38 -9.16 33.59
CA THR A 11 1.08 -8.14 34.39
C THR A 11 1.05 -6.73 33.81
N LEU A 12 0.60 -6.54 32.55
CA LEU A 12 0.55 -5.23 31.89
C LEU A 12 -0.38 -4.22 32.59
N ASN A 13 -1.40 -4.72 33.29
CA ASN A 13 -2.35 -3.91 34.04
C ASN A 13 -1.96 -3.69 35.50
N VAL A 14 -0.85 -4.28 35.96
CA VAL A 14 -0.37 -4.17 37.34
C VAL A 14 0.70 -3.09 37.43
N SER A 15 0.43 -2.06 38.22
CA SER A 15 1.39 -0.98 38.50
C SER A 15 2.08 -1.20 39.85
N PRO A 16 3.42 -1.08 39.95
CA PRO A 16 4.37 -0.76 38.87
C PRO A 16 4.70 -1.98 38.00
N LEU A 17 4.87 -1.74 36.69
CA LEU A 17 5.31 -2.75 35.73
C LEU A 17 6.78 -3.12 35.99
N SER A 18 7.09 -4.41 36.05
CA SER A 18 8.47 -4.88 36.13
C SER A 18 9.22 -4.58 34.83
N PHE A 19 10.49 -4.15 34.95
CA PHE A 19 11.34 -3.77 33.82
C PHE A 19 11.55 -4.91 32.80
N ASP A 20 11.43 -6.18 33.23
CA ASP A 20 11.71 -7.33 32.38
C ASP A 20 10.50 -7.82 31.56
N VAL A 21 9.33 -7.20 31.70
CA VAL A 21 8.10 -7.68 31.03
C VAL A 21 8.15 -7.43 29.53
N PHE A 22 8.43 -6.20 29.09
CA PHE A 22 8.48 -5.86 27.66
C PHE A 22 9.56 -6.62 26.90
N PRO A 23 10.83 -6.69 27.35
CA PRO A 23 11.86 -7.43 26.62
C PRO A 23 11.50 -8.91 26.43
N GLN A 24 10.84 -9.54 27.42
CA GLN A 24 10.42 -10.94 27.30
C GLN A 24 9.25 -11.13 26.34
N ILE A 25 8.29 -10.20 26.30
CA ILE A 25 7.22 -10.23 25.31
C ILE A 25 7.81 -10.05 23.91
N ILE A 26 8.66 -9.03 23.70
CA ILE A 26 9.35 -8.78 22.43
C ILE A 26 10.08 -10.03 21.95
N PHE A 27 10.87 -10.66 22.83
CA PHE A 27 11.59 -11.88 22.50
C PHE A 27 10.64 -13.01 22.05
N ILE A 28 9.50 -13.21 22.72
CA ILE A 28 8.54 -14.25 22.32
C ILE A 28 7.92 -13.96 20.96
N LEU A 29 7.57 -12.70 20.67
CA LEU A 29 7.00 -12.29 19.38
C LEU A 29 8.01 -12.48 18.24
N GLN A 30 9.27 -12.10 18.46
CA GLN A 30 10.35 -12.20 17.46
C GLN A 30 10.79 -13.65 17.17
N GLN A 31 10.49 -14.60 18.06
CA GLN A 31 10.81 -16.02 17.85
C GLN A 31 9.79 -16.74 16.97
N GLN A 32 8.66 -16.10 16.62
CA GLN A 32 7.67 -16.72 15.75
C GLN A 32 8.15 -16.75 14.30
N THR A 33 8.02 -17.91 13.67
CA THR A 33 8.26 -18.12 12.24
C THR A 33 6.94 -18.41 11.54
N ASP A 34 6.93 -18.36 10.21
CA ASP A 34 5.72 -18.68 9.42
C ASP A 34 5.15 -20.06 9.78
N ASP A 35 6.01 -21.06 10.06
CA ASP A 35 5.58 -22.41 10.47
C ASP A 35 4.96 -22.47 11.87
N SER A 36 5.38 -21.61 12.81
CA SER A 36 4.95 -21.67 14.22
C SER A 36 3.84 -20.69 14.58
N LEU A 37 3.67 -19.63 13.78
CA LEU A 37 2.86 -18.47 14.11
C LEU A 37 1.37 -18.82 14.30
N ALA A 38 0.79 -19.63 13.41
CA ALA A 38 -0.62 -20.02 13.51
C ALA A 38 -0.92 -20.86 14.77
N LEU A 39 -0.03 -21.80 15.09
CA LEU A 39 -0.12 -22.59 16.32
C LEU A 39 0.04 -21.70 17.56
N PHE A 40 0.96 -20.73 17.52
CA PHE A 40 1.13 -19.78 18.60
C PHE A 40 -0.15 -18.96 18.83
N ILE A 41 -0.71 -18.37 17.78
CA ILE A 41 -1.93 -17.54 17.86
C ILE A 41 -3.11 -18.33 18.39
N SER A 42 -3.38 -19.53 17.87
CA SER A 42 -4.46 -20.39 18.39
C SER A 42 -4.26 -20.74 19.88
N GLN A 43 -3.02 -20.87 20.34
CA GLN A 43 -2.72 -21.20 21.74
C GLN A 43 -2.87 -20.02 22.70
N VAL A 44 -2.51 -18.79 22.28
CA VAL A 44 -2.46 -17.60 23.14
C VAL A 44 -3.40 -16.47 22.72
N PHE A 45 -4.39 -16.75 21.86
CA PHE A 45 -5.28 -15.76 21.25
C PHE A 45 -5.80 -14.70 22.23
N GLU A 46 -6.37 -15.12 23.36
CA GLU A 46 -6.92 -14.19 24.37
C GLU A 46 -5.85 -13.24 24.95
N SER A 47 -4.65 -13.75 25.22
CA SER A 47 -3.56 -12.90 25.72
C SER A 47 -3.01 -11.98 24.64
N LEU A 48 -2.96 -12.44 23.39
CA LEU A 48 -2.58 -11.58 22.28
C LEU A 48 -3.60 -10.46 22.07
N LEU A 49 -4.89 -10.79 22.15
CA LEU A 49 -5.98 -9.82 22.07
C LEU A 49 -5.92 -8.78 23.19
N ILE A 50 -5.61 -9.19 24.43
CA ILE A 50 -5.37 -8.26 25.55
C ILE A 50 -4.18 -7.34 25.27
N LEU A 51 -3.08 -7.88 24.72
CA LEU A 51 -1.89 -7.11 24.38
C LEU A 51 -2.17 -6.08 23.27
N GLU A 52 -2.92 -6.46 22.24
CA GLU A 52 -3.36 -5.56 21.16
C GLU A 52 -4.23 -4.41 21.69
N ARG A 53 -5.23 -4.73 22.51
CA ARG A 53 -6.10 -3.72 23.13
C ARG A 53 -5.32 -2.78 24.03
N TRP A 54 -4.38 -3.32 24.81
CA TRP A 54 -3.49 -2.52 25.62
C TRP A 54 -2.65 -1.55 24.76
N ALA A 55 -2.12 -2.02 23.64
CA ALA A 55 -1.31 -1.21 22.74
C ALA A 55 -2.11 -0.07 22.12
N TRP A 56 -3.31 -0.36 21.60
CA TRP A 56 -4.24 0.68 21.11
C TRP A 56 -4.54 1.71 22.20
N GLN A 57 -4.91 1.27 23.41
CA GLN A 57 -5.16 2.17 24.54
C GLN A 57 -3.95 3.05 24.88
N LYS A 58 -2.72 2.53 24.78
CA LYS A 58 -1.50 3.32 25.01
C LYS A 58 -1.26 4.36 23.92
N LEU A 59 -1.57 4.04 22.67
CA LEU A 59 -1.52 5.01 21.57
C LEU A 59 -2.61 6.09 21.71
N SER A 60 -3.79 5.74 22.22
CA SER A 60 -4.91 6.68 22.42
C SER A 60 -4.77 7.61 23.63
N GLN A 61 -3.81 7.37 24.54
CA GLN A 61 -3.66 8.18 25.75
C GLN A 61 -3.10 9.57 25.44
N GLU A 62 -3.83 10.63 25.83
CA GLU A 62 -3.46 12.03 25.56
C GLU A 62 -2.08 12.43 26.11
N SER A 63 -1.60 11.76 27.17
CA SER A 63 -0.26 11.97 27.71
C SER A 63 0.76 11.13 26.95
N CYS A 64 1.30 11.64 25.83
CA CYS A 64 2.36 10.99 25.04
C CYS A 64 3.64 10.66 25.84
N GLN A 65 3.75 11.09 27.11
CA GLN A 65 4.91 10.84 27.97
C GLN A 65 5.23 9.34 28.10
N CYS A 66 4.22 8.46 28.10
CA CYS A 66 4.45 7.02 28.18
C CYS A 66 5.04 6.46 26.88
N VAL A 67 4.51 6.85 25.72
CA VAL A 67 4.97 6.41 24.40
C VAL A 67 6.32 7.03 24.02
N ASN A 68 6.72 8.12 24.66
CA ASN A 68 8.05 8.70 24.48
C ASN A 68 9.17 7.95 25.23
N ARG A 69 8.84 6.97 26.08
CA ARG A 69 9.85 6.10 26.70
C ARG A 69 10.27 5.00 25.74
N THR A 70 11.57 4.75 25.66
CA THR A 70 12.17 3.76 24.74
C THR A 70 11.56 2.36 24.89
N ASP A 71 11.30 1.92 26.12
CA ASP A 71 10.75 0.59 26.40
C ASP A 71 9.33 0.39 25.84
N TYR A 72 8.50 1.44 25.88
CA TYR A 72 7.18 1.43 25.24
C TYR A 72 7.27 1.48 23.71
N GLN A 73 8.24 2.23 23.16
CA GLN A 73 8.44 2.29 21.71
C GLN A 73 8.86 0.93 21.16
N GLU A 74 9.79 0.26 21.84
CA GLU A 74 10.28 -1.06 21.42
C GLU A 74 9.17 -2.11 21.39
N ILE A 75 8.32 -2.18 22.42
CA ILE A 75 7.21 -3.15 22.44
C ILE A 75 6.14 -2.82 21.39
N LEU A 76 5.74 -1.55 21.26
CA LEU A 76 4.73 -1.14 20.27
C LEU A 76 5.23 -1.34 18.83
N HIS A 77 6.52 -1.11 18.59
CA HIS A 77 7.14 -1.37 17.30
C HIS A 77 7.24 -2.88 17.02
N ALA A 78 7.71 -3.68 17.98
CA ALA A 78 7.78 -5.13 17.84
C ALA A 78 6.40 -5.75 17.57
N LEU A 79 5.36 -5.28 18.26
CA LEU A 79 3.99 -5.71 18.05
C LEU A 79 3.48 -5.29 16.67
N GLY A 80 3.77 -4.06 16.23
CA GLY A 80 3.44 -3.63 14.87
C GLY A 80 4.12 -4.49 13.79
N LEU A 81 5.38 -4.87 13.97
CA LEU A 81 6.05 -5.79 13.03
C LEU A 81 5.43 -7.20 13.05
N PHE A 82 5.09 -7.70 14.23
CA PHE A 82 4.40 -8.98 14.41
C PHE A 82 3.03 -8.97 13.71
N ASN A 83 2.27 -7.88 13.82
CA ASN A 83 0.98 -7.71 13.16
C ASN A 83 1.09 -7.77 11.64
N LYS A 84 2.17 -7.21 11.07
CA LYS A 84 2.44 -7.36 9.64
C LYS A 84 2.65 -8.83 9.23
N GLN A 85 3.31 -9.64 10.06
CA GLN A 85 3.47 -11.08 9.81
C GLN A 85 2.12 -11.81 9.85
N ILE A 86 1.24 -11.47 10.80
CA ILE A 86 -0.12 -12.05 10.89
C ILE A 86 -0.94 -11.77 9.62
N ILE A 87 -0.78 -10.59 9.02
CA ILE A 87 -1.51 -10.23 7.81
C ILE A 87 -1.14 -11.18 6.67
N PHE A 88 0.16 -11.33 6.41
CA PHE A 88 0.68 -12.03 5.23
C PHE A 88 0.90 -13.53 5.39
N ILE A 89 0.75 -14.09 6.60
CA ILE A 89 0.83 -15.56 6.75
C ILE A 89 -0.34 -16.26 6.05
N ASP A 90 0.01 -17.25 5.23
CA ASP A 90 -0.94 -18.00 4.42
C ASP A 90 -1.68 -19.10 5.20
N ASN A 91 -3.01 -19.11 5.03
CA ASN A 91 -4.02 -20.15 5.26
C ASN A 91 -4.13 -20.90 6.59
N ASN A 92 -3.32 -20.59 7.59
CA ASN A 92 -3.38 -21.30 8.88
C ASN A 92 -4.09 -20.52 10.01
N ILE A 93 -4.54 -19.29 9.75
CA ILE A 93 -5.26 -18.46 10.72
C ILE A 93 -6.57 -18.01 10.08
N GLU A 94 -7.69 -18.31 10.74
CA GLU A 94 -9.01 -17.88 10.27
C GLU A 94 -9.10 -16.34 10.19
N ASP A 95 -9.74 -15.82 9.15
CA ASP A 95 -9.83 -14.37 8.90
C ASP A 95 -10.50 -13.60 10.04
N ASN A 96 -11.53 -14.16 10.67
CA ASN A 96 -12.20 -13.60 11.85
C ASN A 96 -11.22 -13.39 13.03
N ILE A 97 -10.26 -14.29 13.22
CA ILE A 97 -9.20 -14.19 14.24
C ILE A 97 -8.28 -13.02 13.88
N LYS A 98 -7.83 -12.93 12.62
CA LYS A 98 -7.01 -11.80 12.15
C LYS A 98 -7.72 -10.47 12.36
N PHE A 99 -8.99 -10.37 11.99
CA PHE A 99 -9.77 -9.14 12.12
C PHE A 99 -9.98 -8.75 13.59
N SER A 100 -10.26 -9.72 14.45
CA SER A 100 -10.48 -9.48 15.89
C SER A 100 -9.21 -9.01 16.60
N LEU A 101 -8.03 -9.45 16.15
CA LEU A 101 -6.74 -9.03 16.70
C LEU A 101 -6.32 -7.66 16.19
N LEU A 102 -6.43 -7.43 14.88
CA LEU A 102 -5.73 -6.35 14.20
C LEU A 102 -6.56 -5.07 14.06
N ILE A 103 -7.89 -5.17 14.14
CA ILE A 103 -8.78 -4.01 14.05
C ILE A 103 -9.02 -3.45 15.47
N PRO A 104 -8.86 -2.13 15.69
CA PRO A 104 -9.21 -1.49 16.97
C PRO A 104 -10.68 -1.79 17.35
N GLU A 105 -11.00 -1.74 18.65
CA GLU A 105 -12.35 -2.11 19.09
C GLU A 105 -13.38 -1.03 18.79
N THR A 106 -12.97 0.24 18.91
CA THR A 106 -13.88 1.39 18.81
C THR A 106 -13.21 2.58 18.14
N ILE A 107 -14.04 3.44 17.55
CA ILE A 107 -13.62 4.73 16.97
C ILE A 107 -12.97 5.64 18.04
N ASP A 108 -13.42 5.53 19.29
CA ASP A 108 -12.90 6.32 20.42
C ASP A 108 -11.41 6.04 20.72
N GLN A 109 -10.89 4.86 20.34
CA GLN A 109 -9.45 4.56 20.43
C GLN A 109 -8.64 5.30 19.35
N ILE A 110 -9.27 5.69 18.24
CA ILE A 110 -8.57 6.23 17.07
C ILE A 110 -8.54 7.76 17.09
N ASN A 111 -9.65 8.41 17.46
CA ASN A 111 -9.73 9.87 17.46
C ASN A 111 -8.60 10.57 18.25
N PRO A 112 -8.23 10.13 19.47
CA PRO A 112 -7.13 10.74 20.20
C PRO A 112 -5.78 10.64 19.48
N ILE A 113 -5.56 9.58 18.69
CA ILE A 113 -4.32 9.41 17.91
C ILE A 113 -4.26 10.48 16.81
N PHE A 114 -5.37 10.70 16.10
CA PHE A 114 -5.48 11.75 15.09
C PHE A 114 -5.22 13.14 15.66
N GLU A 115 -5.89 13.47 16.77
CA GLU A 115 -5.70 14.74 17.45
C GLU A 115 -4.25 14.96 17.87
N GLN A 116 -3.57 13.91 18.34
CA GLN A 116 -2.17 13.96 18.74
C GLN A 116 -1.24 14.20 17.54
N VAL A 117 -1.44 13.50 16.43
CA VAL A 117 -0.65 13.70 15.20
C VAL A 117 -0.77 15.16 14.72
N GLU A 118 -1.98 15.72 14.72
CA GLU A 118 -2.21 17.10 14.30
C GLU A 118 -1.61 18.14 15.25
N LYS A 119 -1.92 18.02 16.55
CA LYS A 119 -1.45 18.95 17.59
C LYS A 119 0.07 18.88 17.79
N CYS A 120 0.72 17.79 17.40
CA CYS A 120 2.15 17.64 17.57
C CYS A 120 2.94 18.63 16.71
N LYS A 121 3.65 19.55 17.35
CA LYS A 121 4.50 20.55 16.67
C LYS A 121 5.91 20.04 16.33
N ASN A 122 6.32 18.91 16.90
CA ASN A 122 7.61 18.31 16.62
C ASN A 122 7.46 17.28 15.50
N ASP A 123 7.91 17.63 14.30
CA ASP A 123 7.85 16.77 13.12
C ASP A 123 8.67 15.47 13.29
N HIS A 124 9.62 15.44 14.23
CA HIS A 124 10.43 14.27 14.59
C HIS A 124 9.91 13.48 15.80
N ASN A 125 8.65 13.68 16.20
CA ASN A 125 8.11 12.94 17.34
C ASN A 125 8.01 11.42 17.05
N PRO A 126 8.66 10.54 17.86
CA PRO A 126 8.61 9.09 17.69
C PRO A 126 7.20 8.49 17.72
N PHE A 127 6.27 9.13 18.43
CA PHE A 127 4.86 8.72 18.45
C PHE A 127 4.27 8.66 17.04
N ILE A 128 4.60 9.61 16.17
CA ILE A 128 4.04 9.67 14.82
C ILE A 128 4.55 8.51 13.96
N ALA A 129 5.81 8.10 14.14
CA ALA A 129 6.36 6.92 13.46
C ALA A 129 5.65 5.63 13.92
N LEU A 130 5.32 5.52 15.21
CA LEU A 130 4.53 4.39 15.72
C LEU A 130 3.10 4.41 15.18
N ALA A 131 2.42 5.55 15.21
CA ALA A 131 1.08 5.69 14.64
C ALA A 131 1.08 5.31 13.16
N SER A 132 2.08 5.77 12.40
CA SER A 132 2.29 5.41 10.98
C SER A 132 2.34 3.90 10.79
N LEU A 133 3.19 3.18 11.53
CA LEU A 133 3.29 1.71 11.45
C LEU A 133 1.94 1.01 11.68
N TRP A 134 1.19 1.45 12.68
CA TRP A 134 -0.09 0.83 13.05
C TRP A 134 -1.17 1.07 11.99
N PHE A 135 -1.28 2.28 11.45
CA PHE A 135 -2.21 2.57 10.34
C PHE A 135 -1.76 1.94 9.02
N ASP A 136 -0.45 1.83 8.76
CA ASP A 136 0.06 1.10 7.59
C ASP A 136 -0.34 -0.39 7.67
N ASN A 137 -0.28 -1.01 8.85
CA ASN A 137 -0.75 -2.39 9.05
C ASN A 137 -2.25 -2.53 8.78
N LEU A 138 -3.08 -1.57 9.24
CA LEU A 138 -4.50 -1.57 8.89
C LEU A 138 -4.70 -1.43 7.37
N SER A 139 -3.87 -0.62 6.70
CA SER A 139 -3.92 -0.44 5.25
C SER A 139 -3.54 -1.72 4.50
N PHE A 140 -2.49 -2.43 4.94
CA PHE A 140 -2.15 -3.77 4.46
C PHE A 140 -3.31 -4.75 4.65
N LEU A 141 -3.94 -4.76 5.84
CA LEU A 141 -5.06 -5.64 6.13
C LEU A 141 -6.25 -5.37 5.20
N VAL A 142 -6.63 -4.11 4.98
CA VAL A 142 -7.73 -3.76 4.05
C VAL A 142 -7.37 -4.11 2.61
N GLN A 143 -6.10 -3.94 2.22
CA GLN A 143 -5.62 -4.34 0.91
C GLN A 143 -5.67 -5.86 0.72
N GLU A 144 -5.37 -6.67 1.72
CA GLU A 144 -5.51 -8.12 1.62
C GLU A 144 -6.98 -8.55 1.69
N TYR A 145 -7.82 -7.83 2.45
CA TYR A 145 -9.21 -8.19 2.73
C TYR A 145 -10.19 -7.05 2.39
N PRO A 146 -10.54 -6.86 1.10
CA PRO A 146 -11.40 -5.78 0.61
C PRO A 146 -12.73 -5.56 1.34
N GLN A 147 -13.36 -6.64 1.83
CA GLN A 147 -14.62 -6.58 2.57
C GLN A 147 -14.54 -5.72 3.84
N LEU A 148 -13.34 -5.51 4.39
CA LEU A 148 -13.12 -4.66 5.55
C LEU A 148 -13.36 -3.18 5.25
N SER A 149 -13.40 -2.78 3.97
CA SER A 149 -13.80 -1.43 3.57
C SER A 149 -15.20 -1.02 4.07
N HIS A 150 -16.06 -2.00 4.41
CA HIS A 150 -17.38 -1.75 5.01
C HIS A 150 -17.37 -1.60 6.53
N SER A 151 -16.23 -1.85 7.20
CA SER A 151 -16.10 -1.66 8.65
C SER A 151 -16.25 -0.18 9.01
N SER A 152 -17.08 0.12 10.00
CA SER A 152 -17.31 1.50 10.45
C SER A 152 -16.02 2.19 10.89
N ILE A 153 -15.06 1.44 11.46
CA ILE A 153 -13.78 1.99 11.90
C ILE A 153 -12.88 2.31 10.71
N ILE A 154 -12.81 1.42 9.71
CA ILE A 154 -12.04 1.65 8.49
C ILE A 154 -12.61 2.83 7.69
N ILE A 155 -13.94 2.91 7.59
CA ILE A 155 -14.63 4.06 6.99
C ILE A 155 -14.25 5.35 7.71
N HIS A 156 -14.35 5.37 9.05
CA HIS A 156 -14.04 6.55 9.85
C HIS A 156 -12.58 7.00 9.69
N ILE A 157 -11.62 6.07 9.72
CA ILE A 157 -10.19 6.36 9.51
C ILE A 157 -9.97 7.02 8.15
N ASN A 158 -10.52 6.44 7.09
CA ASN A 158 -10.30 6.92 5.73
C ASN A 158 -11.04 8.24 5.44
N GLN A 159 -12.23 8.44 6.00
CA GLN A 159 -12.90 9.75 5.98
C GLN A 159 -12.05 10.82 6.65
N TYR A 160 -11.53 10.52 7.85
CA TYR A 160 -10.69 11.46 8.57
C TYR A 160 -9.41 11.82 7.79
N PHE A 161 -8.70 10.80 7.28
CA PHE A 161 -7.50 11.00 6.48
C PHE A 161 -7.76 11.80 5.21
N GLY A 162 -8.83 11.48 4.49
CA GLY A 162 -9.22 12.22 3.28
C GLY A 162 -9.54 13.68 3.59
N GLU A 163 -10.51 13.92 4.48
CA GLU A 163 -11.08 15.25 4.71
C GLU A 163 -10.15 16.18 5.49
N ASN A 164 -9.46 15.67 6.51
CA ASN A 164 -8.72 16.52 7.45
C ASN A 164 -7.21 16.55 7.19
N LEU A 165 -6.62 15.44 6.74
CA LEU A 165 -5.16 15.34 6.59
C LEU A 165 -4.71 15.56 5.15
N VAL A 166 -5.17 14.75 4.21
CA VAL A 166 -4.78 14.82 2.80
C VAL A 166 -5.22 16.15 2.19
N MET A 167 -6.43 16.61 2.49
CA MET A 167 -6.92 17.90 1.99
C MET A 167 -6.37 19.13 2.75
N SER A 168 -5.48 18.95 3.74
CA SER A 168 -4.88 20.08 4.48
C SER A 168 -3.85 20.86 3.67
N GLU A 169 -3.56 22.10 4.09
CA GLU A 169 -2.45 22.88 3.54
C GLU A 169 -1.08 22.33 3.97
N LEU A 170 -1.01 21.61 5.10
CA LEU A 170 0.23 20.98 5.55
C LEU A 170 0.64 19.86 4.58
N PHE A 171 -0.30 18.99 4.18
CA PHE A 171 -0.06 17.96 3.17
C PHE A 171 0.44 18.57 1.85
N LYS A 172 -0.23 19.64 1.39
CA LYS A 172 0.18 20.39 0.20
C LYS A 172 1.60 20.96 0.34
N SER A 173 1.96 21.51 1.50
CA SER A 173 3.30 22.03 1.74
C SER A 173 4.37 20.93 1.67
N TYR A 174 4.06 19.71 2.13
CA TYR A 174 4.97 18.58 2.03
C TYR A 174 5.14 18.07 0.60
N LEU A 175 4.09 18.10 -0.24
CA LEU A 175 4.23 17.84 -1.68
C LEU A 175 5.13 18.86 -2.37
N ILE A 176 4.99 20.14 -2.04
CA ILE A 176 5.85 21.21 -2.59
C ILE A 176 7.33 20.97 -2.22
N GLN A 177 7.60 20.49 -1.00
CA GLN A 177 8.97 20.13 -0.60
C GLN A 177 9.52 18.96 -1.43
N LEU A 178 8.69 17.95 -1.74
CA LEU A 178 9.10 16.84 -2.60
C LEU A 178 9.39 17.26 -4.05
N ARG A 179 8.98 18.44 -4.50
CA ARG A 179 9.32 18.95 -5.85
C ARG A 179 10.74 19.46 -5.98
N GLN A 180 11.53 19.49 -4.91
CA GLN A 180 12.92 19.94 -4.99
C GLN A 180 13.78 18.87 -5.69
N VAL A 181 14.67 19.31 -6.58
CA VAL A 181 15.56 18.42 -7.36
C VAL A 181 16.57 17.72 -6.45
N GLU A 182 17.11 18.45 -5.48
CA GLU A 182 18.03 17.94 -4.47
C GLU A 182 17.31 17.88 -3.13
N LEU A 183 16.90 16.68 -2.73
CA LEU A 183 16.24 16.45 -1.44
C LEU A 183 17.28 16.12 -0.37
N SER A 184 17.32 16.91 0.69
CA SER A 184 18.06 16.53 1.90
C SER A 184 17.34 15.38 2.60
N SER A 185 18.07 14.40 3.12
CA SER A 185 17.49 13.33 3.95
C SER A 185 16.74 13.87 5.18
N SER A 186 17.10 15.07 5.65
CA SER A 186 16.46 15.74 6.78
C SER A 186 15.01 16.16 6.54
N ILE A 187 14.54 16.20 5.28
CA ILE A 187 13.14 16.55 5.00
C ILE A 187 12.20 15.42 5.43
N PHE A 188 12.63 14.16 5.37
CA PHE A 188 11.76 13.01 5.63
C PHE A 188 11.53 12.81 7.12
N THR A 189 10.75 13.70 7.70
CA THR A 189 10.35 13.61 9.10
C THR A 189 9.26 12.54 9.27
N PRO A 190 9.14 11.91 10.45
CA PRO A 190 8.00 11.06 10.80
C PRO A 190 6.64 11.69 10.47
N LYS A 191 6.47 13.00 10.72
CA LYS A 191 5.23 13.69 10.39
C LYS A 191 5.01 13.82 8.88
N GLN A 192 6.02 14.20 8.11
CA GLN A 192 5.90 14.26 6.66
C GLN A 192 5.59 12.89 6.06
N LEU A 193 6.26 11.83 6.54
CA LEU A 193 5.98 10.45 6.12
C LEU A 193 4.55 10.04 6.51
N PHE A 194 4.08 10.32 7.71
CA PHE A 194 2.70 10.02 8.09
C PHE A 194 1.68 10.65 7.12
N TYR A 195 1.88 11.93 6.80
CA TYR A 195 0.99 12.63 5.87
C TYR A 195 1.08 12.03 4.47
N ILE A 196 2.27 11.95 3.87
CA ILE A 196 2.41 11.53 2.47
C ILE A 196 2.22 10.02 2.29
N LYS A 197 2.89 9.20 3.10
CA LYS A 197 2.84 7.74 3.02
C LYS A 197 1.56 7.19 3.61
N THR A 198 1.38 7.31 4.92
CA THR A 198 0.35 6.55 5.65
C THR A 198 -1.06 6.97 5.24
N CYS A 199 -1.33 8.27 5.10
CA CYS A 199 -2.65 8.72 4.68
C CYS A 199 -2.97 8.27 3.25
N SER A 200 -2.01 8.40 2.31
CA SER A 200 -2.18 7.94 0.92
C SER A 200 -2.32 6.42 0.85
N PHE A 201 -1.56 5.69 1.66
CA PHE A 201 -1.62 4.24 1.69
C PHE A 201 -2.95 3.74 2.20
N SER A 202 -3.50 4.30 3.27
CA SER A 202 -4.81 3.93 3.81
C SER A 202 -5.93 4.20 2.81
N LEU A 203 -5.91 5.37 2.16
CA LEU A 203 -6.95 5.75 1.19
C LEU A 203 -6.94 4.87 -0.05
N THR A 204 -5.78 4.38 -0.49
CA THR A 204 -5.64 3.60 -1.73
C THR A 204 -6.56 2.36 -1.78
N PRO A 205 -6.40 1.33 -0.90
CA PRO A 205 -7.24 0.14 -0.94
C PRO A 205 -8.69 0.46 -0.61
N TYR A 206 -8.95 1.49 0.19
CA TYR A 206 -10.30 1.94 0.50
C TYR A 206 -11.04 2.51 -0.73
N ILE A 207 -10.35 3.31 -1.56
CA ILE A 207 -10.90 3.87 -2.80
C ILE A 207 -11.17 2.76 -3.83
N TYR A 208 -10.28 1.77 -3.96
CA TYR A 208 -10.49 0.66 -4.90
C TYR A 208 -11.70 -0.21 -4.57
N THR A 209 -12.15 -0.21 -3.31
CA THR A 209 -13.17 -1.16 -2.81
C THR A 209 -14.56 -0.55 -2.68
N ILE A 210 -14.69 0.77 -2.62
CA ILE A 210 -15.97 1.44 -2.41
C ILE A 210 -16.58 1.94 -3.72
N SER A 211 -17.84 1.58 -3.95
CA SER A 211 -18.52 1.92 -5.19
C SER A 211 -19.32 3.23 -5.18
N GLN A 212 -19.74 3.78 -4.02
CA GLN A 212 -20.82 4.80 -4.04
C GLN A 212 -20.80 5.93 -2.98
N ASN A 213 -20.09 5.85 -1.84
CA ASN A 213 -20.26 6.86 -0.76
C ASN A 213 -19.04 7.75 -0.46
N PHE A 214 -17.91 7.57 -1.17
CA PHE A 214 -16.69 8.38 -1.00
C PHE A 214 -16.45 9.34 -2.18
N LEU A 215 -17.51 9.64 -2.93
CA LEU A 215 -17.43 10.25 -4.27
C LEU A 215 -16.81 11.64 -4.33
N PHE A 216 -16.92 12.41 -3.25
CA PHE A 216 -16.54 13.82 -3.27
C PHE A 216 -15.03 14.03 -3.09
N ILE A 217 -14.32 13.08 -2.48
CA ILE A 217 -12.92 13.29 -2.10
C ILE A 217 -11.96 12.96 -3.26
N THR A 218 -12.24 11.98 -4.12
CA THR A 218 -11.25 11.55 -5.14
C THR A 218 -11.01 12.59 -6.24
N ASN A 219 -12.07 13.20 -6.77
CA ASN A 219 -11.96 14.27 -7.77
C ASN A 219 -11.29 15.51 -7.17
N GLU A 220 -11.63 15.86 -5.92
CA GLU A 220 -11.03 16.99 -5.22
C GLU A 220 -9.54 16.76 -4.94
N ILE A 221 -9.15 15.55 -4.52
CA ILE A 221 -7.74 15.13 -4.38
C ILE A 221 -7.01 15.32 -5.72
N LEU A 222 -7.56 14.81 -6.82
CA LEU A 222 -6.93 14.95 -8.13
C LEU A 222 -6.81 16.42 -8.56
N LEU A 223 -7.86 17.21 -8.42
CA LEU A 223 -7.84 18.64 -8.76
C LEU A 223 -6.82 19.42 -7.91
N LYS A 224 -6.65 19.03 -6.63
CA LYS A 224 -5.76 19.73 -5.71
C LYS A 224 -4.29 19.37 -5.91
N PHE A 225 -3.98 18.12 -6.31
CA PHE A 225 -2.62 17.60 -6.26
C PHE A 225 -2.04 17.07 -7.57
N SER A 226 -2.82 16.92 -8.64
CA SER A 226 -2.37 16.34 -9.92
C SER A 226 -1.09 17.01 -10.44
N ASN A 227 -1.04 18.34 -10.44
CA ASN A 227 0.12 19.09 -10.92
C ASN A 227 1.37 18.85 -10.06
N ASP A 228 1.23 18.89 -8.73
CA ASP A 228 2.36 18.64 -7.84
C ASP A 228 2.88 17.20 -8.00
N TYR A 229 1.97 16.23 -8.09
CA TYR A 229 2.30 14.83 -8.35
C TYR A 229 3.05 14.64 -9.67
N LEU A 230 2.54 15.17 -10.78
CA LEU A 230 3.17 15.04 -12.09
C LEU A 230 4.58 15.63 -12.10
N GLN A 231 4.78 16.77 -11.45
CA GLN A 231 6.11 17.37 -11.32
C GLN A 231 7.05 16.53 -10.47
N ILE A 232 6.58 15.97 -9.35
CA ILE A 232 7.36 15.03 -8.53
C ILE A 232 7.83 13.85 -9.39
N MET A 233 6.92 13.23 -10.14
CA MET A 233 7.24 12.09 -11.01
C MET A 233 8.22 12.46 -12.11
N GLN A 234 8.01 13.61 -12.76
CA GLN A 234 8.90 14.09 -13.81
C GLN A 234 10.32 14.32 -13.28
N ILE A 235 10.47 15.08 -12.19
CA ILE A 235 11.76 15.41 -11.57
C ILE A 235 12.48 14.13 -11.12
N HIS A 236 11.80 13.32 -10.32
CA HIS A 236 12.45 12.19 -9.65
C HIS A 236 12.70 11.00 -10.58
N SER A 237 12.00 10.90 -11.71
CA SER A 237 12.33 9.90 -12.73
C SER A 237 13.75 10.06 -13.31
N TYR A 238 14.34 11.26 -13.24
CA TYR A 238 15.71 11.52 -13.67
C TYR A 238 16.76 11.30 -12.56
N THR A 239 16.33 11.18 -11.31
CA THR A 239 17.22 11.04 -10.14
C THR A 239 17.06 9.70 -9.43
N ILE A 240 16.43 8.71 -10.09
CA ILE A 240 16.10 7.40 -9.50
C ILE A 240 17.27 6.68 -8.82
N GLN A 241 18.47 6.84 -9.35
CA GLN A 241 19.70 6.27 -8.78
C GLN A 241 20.08 6.82 -7.39
N PHE A 242 19.47 7.92 -6.97
CA PHE A 242 19.71 8.59 -5.69
C PHE A 242 18.51 8.46 -4.73
N TRP A 243 17.48 7.70 -5.10
CA TRP A 243 16.34 7.50 -4.20
C TRP A 243 16.78 6.74 -2.94
N ASN A 244 16.53 7.36 -1.79
CA ASN A 244 16.55 6.65 -0.52
C ASN A 244 15.21 5.93 -0.29
N LYS A 245 15.15 5.14 0.78
CA LYS A 245 13.95 4.39 1.15
C LYS A 245 12.75 5.32 1.33
N GLU A 246 12.93 6.45 1.99
CA GLU A 246 11.86 7.39 2.30
C GLU A 246 11.26 8.04 1.05
N LEU A 247 12.08 8.42 0.07
CA LEU A 247 11.61 8.95 -1.21
C LEU A 247 10.87 7.89 -2.02
N LEU A 248 11.42 6.67 -2.10
CA LEU A 248 10.76 5.54 -2.75
C LEU A 248 9.38 5.30 -2.12
N THR A 249 9.30 5.24 -0.79
CA THR A 249 8.04 5.09 -0.05
C THR A 249 7.06 6.20 -0.41
N CYS A 250 7.47 7.47 -0.38
CA CYS A 250 6.60 8.60 -0.76
C CYS A 250 6.08 8.49 -2.19
N ILE A 251 6.96 8.22 -3.16
CA ILE A 251 6.59 8.09 -4.59
C ILE A 251 5.62 6.92 -4.75
N THR A 252 5.91 5.77 -4.14
CA THR A 252 5.06 4.58 -4.18
C THR A 252 3.62 4.88 -3.77
N HIS A 253 3.43 5.46 -2.59
CA HIS A 253 2.08 5.67 -2.06
C HIS A 253 1.35 6.84 -2.72
N LEU A 254 2.06 7.85 -3.20
CA LEU A 254 1.46 8.91 -4.03
C LEU A 254 0.99 8.36 -5.38
N THR A 255 1.83 7.58 -6.07
CA THR A 255 1.44 6.92 -7.33
C THR A 255 0.24 6.01 -7.14
N ARG A 256 0.22 5.23 -6.04
CA ARG A 256 -0.92 4.39 -5.68
C ARG A 256 -2.21 5.17 -5.45
N LEU A 257 -2.15 6.25 -4.67
CA LEU A 257 -3.32 7.09 -4.40
C LEU A 257 -3.88 7.70 -5.70
N ILE A 258 -3.00 8.27 -6.54
CA ILE A 258 -3.40 8.86 -7.82
C ILE A 258 -3.99 7.78 -8.73
N CYS A 259 -3.43 6.58 -8.72
CA CYS A 259 -3.97 5.45 -9.47
C CYS A 259 -5.37 5.05 -9.00
N ALA A 260 -5.57 4.96 -7.69
CA ALA A 260 -6.86 4.62 -7.10
C ALA A 260 -7.91 5.68 -7.48
N CYS A 261 -7.57 6.96 -7.38
CA CYS A 261 -8.44 8.06 -7.78
C CYS A 261 -8.79 8.02 -9.29
N CYS A 262 -7.83 7.73 -10.16
CA CYS A 262 -8.07 7.62 -11.61
C CYS A 262 -9.00 6.47 -11.99
N CYS A 263 -8.99 5.37 -11.22
CA CYS A 263 -9.82 4.20 -11.46
C CYS A 263 -11.16 4.25 -10.71
N PHE A 264 -11.40 5.32 -9.95
CA PHE A 264 -12.58 5.46 -9.12
C PHE A 264 -13.77 5.94 -9.95
N ASN A 265 -14.74 5.04 -10.14
CA ASN A 265 -15.89 5.12 -11.04
C ASN A 265 -15.60 4.87 -12.52
N LYS A 266 -16.59 4.29 -13.20
CA LYS A 266 -16.61 3.92 -14.63
C LYS A 266 -16.52 5.11 -15.61
N LYS A 267 -16.10 6.29 -15.16
CA LYS A 267 -15.93 7.52 -15.94
C LYS A 267 -14.46 7.89 -16.09
N GLU A 268 -13.63 6.89 -16.39
CA GLU A 268 -12.18 7.02 -16.52
C GLU A 268 -11.79 8.17 -17.46
N ASP A 269 -12.53 8.41 -18.54
CA ASP A 269 -12.26 9.48 -19.51
C ASP A 269 -12.39 10.91 -18.93
N GLU A 270 -13.33 11.15 -18.01
CA GLU A 270 -13.49 12.48 -17.37
C GLU A 270 -12.35 12.71 -16.36
N ILE A 271 -11.96 11.66 -15.63
CA ILE A 271 -10.96 11.73 -14.57
C ILE A 271 -9.55 11.83 -15.17
N ASN A 272 -9.27 11.08 -16.24
CA ASN A 272 -7.98 11.16 -16.94
C ASN A 272 -7.73 12.54 -17.53
N LYS A 273 -8.77 13.29 -17.91
CA LYS A 273 -8.61 14.69 -18.36
C LYS A 273 -8.22 15.65 -17.24
N ILE A 274 -8.50 15.33 -15.97
CA ILE A 274 -8.05 16.12 -14.82
C ILE A 274 -6.53 15.97 -14.65
N LEU A 275 -6.03 14.74 -14.76
CA LEU A 275 -4.61 14.44 -14.63
C LEU A 275 -3.83 14.84 -15.89
N PHE A 276 -4.37 14.52 -17.07
CA PHE A 276 -3.75 14.73 -18.37
C PHE A 276 -4.62 15.65 -19.25
N PRO A 277 -4.60 16.97 -19.02
CA PRO A 277 -5.44 17.90 -19.79
C PRO A 277 -4.99 18.03 -21.25
N ASN A 278 -3.79 17.55 -21.59
CA ASN A 278 -3.31 17.43 -22.96
C ASN A 278 -2.40 16.20 -23.13
N GLU A 279 -2.19 15.81 -24.39
CA GLU A 279 -1.40 14.64 -24.76
C GLU A 279 0.08 14.76 -24.38
N GLN A 280 0.65 15.97 -24.41
CA GLN A 280 2.06 16.19 -24.07
C GLN A 280 2.35 15.81 -22.60
N ILE A 281 1.47 16.20 -21.67
CA ILE A 281 1.62 15.85 -20.25
C ILE A 281 1.50 14.33 -20.06
N LEU A 282 0.59 13.68 -20.79
CA LEU A 282 0.45 12.23 -20.77
C LEU A 282 1.73 11.52 -21.26
N ILE A 283 2.30 11.99 -22.38
CA ILE A 283 3.55 11.47 -22.94
C ILE A 283 4.69 11.64 -21.93
N GLU A 284 4.90 12.84 -21.38
CA GLU A 284 5.95 13.10 -20.38
C GLU A 284 5.81 12.22 -19.14
N TYR A 285 4.58 11.97 -18.69
CA TYR A 285 4.30 11.06 -17.60
C TYR A 285 4.62 9.61 -17.96
N VAL A 286 4.20 9.12 -19.13
CA VAL A 286 4.53 7.77 -19.61
C VAL A 286 6.04 7.58 -19.69
N GLU A 287 6.78 8.57 -20.19
CA GLU A 287 8.25 8.51 -20.20
C GLU A 287 8.85 8.44 -18.79
N ALA A 288 8.32 9.20 -17.84
CA ALA A 288 8.76 9.16 -16.46
C ALA A 288 8.55 7.77 -15.84
N LEU A 289 7.39 7.16 -16.07
CA LEU A 289 7.08 5.80 -15.62
C LEU A 289 8.01 4.76 -16.25
N ILE A 290 8.27 4.86 -17.56
CA ILE A 290 9.17 3.95 -18.28
C ILE A 290 10.61 4.08 -17.77
N ARG A 291 11.08 5.32 -17.51
CA ARG A 291 12.38 5.55 -16.87
C ARG A 291 12.48 4.84 -15.53
N ILE A 292 11.44 4.92 -14.69
CA ILE A 292 11.43 4.28 -13.37
C ILE A 292 11.56 2.76 -13.49
N ILE A 293 10.73 2.10 -14.30
CA ILE A 293 10.79 0.63 -14.46
C ILE A 293 12.04 0.15 -15.21
N SER A 294 12.68 1.02 -16.00
CA SER A 294 13.91 0.69 -16.71
C SER A 294 15.14 0.64 -15.80
N TYR A 295 15.07 1.22 -14.59
CA TYR A 295 16.20 1.30 -13.68
C TYR A 295 16.54 -0.07 -13.08
N GLU A 296 17.75 -0.55 -13.36
CA GLU A 296 18.14 -1.94 -13.08
C GLU A 296 18.08 -2.38 -11.61
N SER A 297 18.35 -1.45 -10.68
CA SER A 297 18.29 -1.75 -9.25
C SER A 297 16.86 -1.83 -8.73
N PHE A 298 15.90 -1.23 -9.44
CA PHE A 298 14.49 -1.31 -9.10
C PHE A 298 13.94 -2.69 -9.47
N GLY A 299 13.16 -3.31 -8.56
CA GLY A 299 12.60 -4.64 -8.78
C GLY A 299 13.63 -5.77 -8.75
N LYS A 300 14.70 -5.63 -7.95
CA LYS A 300 15.62 -6.75 -7.68
C LYS A 300 14.99 -7.82 -6.79
N GLU A 301 14.05 -7.45 -5.92
CA GLU A 301 13.35 -8.37 -5.00
C GLU A 301 11.82 -8.17 -5.09
N ILE A 302 11.23 -8.42 -6.27
CA ILE A 302 9.77 -8.36 -6.45
C ILE A 302 9.12 -9.52 -5.69
N LYS A 303 8.27 -9.20 -4.73
CA LYS A 303 7.55 -10.20 -3.93
C LYS A 303 6.24 -10.63 -4.58
N ILE A 304 5.73 -11.78 -4.15
CA ILE A 304 4.39 -12.26 -4.51
C ILE A 304 3.32 -11.38 -3.87
N THR A 305 3.52 -11.01 -2.60
CA THR A 305 2.63 -10.14 -1.85
C THR A 305 3.04 -8.68 -1.98
N LEU A 306 2.05 -7.79 -2.00
CA LEU A 306 2.24 -6.34 -1.96
C LEU A 306 2.60 -5.91 -0.53
N SER A 307 3.80 -6.30 -0.07
CA SER A 307 4.26 -6.10 1.31
C SER A 307 5.42 -5.09 1.43
N ASP A 308 5.99 -4.66 0.31
CA ASP A 308 7.08 -3.69 0.23
C ASP A 308 6.83 -2.63 -0.86
N ASP A 309 7.54 -1.51 -0.75
CA ASP A 309 7.33 -0.33 -1.58
C ASP A 309 7.75 -0.55 -3.05
N GLU A 310 8.79 -1.35 -3.32
CA GLU A 310 9.26 -1.61 -4.69
C GLU A 310 8.21 -2.41 -5.48
N THR A 311 7.74 -3.50 -4.88
CA THR A 311 6.68 -4.35 -5.46
C THR A 311 5.40 -3.52 -5.67
N MET A 312 5.02 -2.70 -4.68
CA MET A 312 3.84 -1.83 -4.75
C MET A 312 3.92 -0.75 -5.84
N LEU A 313 5.07 -0.11 -6.01
CA LEU A 313 5.26 0.90 -7.04
C LEU A 313 5.27 0.26 -8.42
N LEU A 314 5.94 -0.88 -8.59
CA LEU A 314 5.93 -1.62 -9.85
C LEU A 314 4.51 -2.02 -10.26
N ASP A 315 3.74 -2.59 -9.33
CA ASP A 315 2.32 -2.92 -9.51
C ASP A 315 1.53 -1.72 -10.05
N SER A 316 1.71 -0.55 -9.41
CA SER A 316 0.97 0.67 -9.76
C SER A 316 1.40 1.26 -11.09
N ILE A 317 2.69 1.22 -11.42
CA ILE A 317 3.18 1.69 -12.72
C ILE A 317 2.65 0.81 -13.85
N LEU A 318 2.73 -0.51 -13.69
CA LEU A 318 2.24 -1.46 -14.69
C LEU A 318 0.74 -1.31 -14.90
N PHE A 319 -0.02 -1.17 -13.81
CA PHE A 319 -1.45 -0.94 -13.89
C PHE A 319 -1.78 0.40 -14.58
N PHE A 320 -1.05 1.49 -14.28
CA PHE A 320 -1.20 2.77 -14.98
C PHE A 320 -0.91 2.67 -16.48
N LEU A 321 0.22 2.06 -16.86
CA LEU A 321 0.61 1.90 -18.25
C LEU A 321 -0.40 1.06 -19.02
N MET A 322 -0.89 -0.03 -18.42
CA MET A 322 -1.96 -0.86 -18.99
C MET A 322 -3.23 -0.03 -19.24
N ASN A 323 -3.70 0.73 -18.25
CA ASN A 323 -4.90 1.54 -18.41
C ASN A 323 -4.72 2.62 -19.47
N ILE A 324 -3.56 3.28 -19.50
CA ILE A 324 -3.26 4.33 -20.49
C ILE A 324 -3.26 3.76 -21.91
N VAL A 325 -2.54 2.66 -22.16
CA VAL A 325 -2.46 2.06 -23.50
C VAL A 325 -3.83 1.53 -23.96
N GLN A 326 -4.68 1.08 -23.03
CA GLN A 326 -6.02 0.57 -23.39
C GLN A 326 -7.09 1.65 -23.57
N THR A 327 -6.90 2.87 -23.05
CA THR A 327 -7.97 3.89 -22.98
C THR A 327 -7.64 5.22 -23.64
N GLN A 328 -6.37 5.63 -23.68
CA GLN A 328 -6.01 7.01 -24.07
C GLN A 328 -5.71 7.20 -25.56
N ASN A 329 -5.88 6.16 -26.39
CA ASN A 329 -5.65 6.22 -27.84
C ASN A 329 -4.25 6.76 -28.24
N ILE A 330 -3.22 6.44 -27.46
CA ILE A 330 -1.82 6.83 -27.72
C ILE A 330 -0.91 5.63 -28.05
N ASN A 331 -1.49 4.54 -28.59
CA ASN A 331 -0.76 3.30 -28.89
C ASN A 331 0.38 3.52 -29.89
N TRP A 332 0.21 4.50 -30.78
CA TRP A 332 1.26 4.93 -31.71
C TRP A 332 2.53 5.38 -30.97
N TYR A 333 2.37 6.09 -29.85
CA TYR A 333 3.49 6.59 -29.05
C TYR A 333 4.18 5.45 -28.34
N PHE A 334 3.43 4.57 -27.66
CA PHE A 334 4.04 3.39 -27.04
C PHE A 334 4.79 2.50 -28.04
N ARG A 335 4.25 2.31 -29.25
CA ARG A 335 4.91 1.56 -30.33
C ARG A 335 6.19 2.24 -30.84
N SER A 336 6.33 3.55 -30.64
CA SER A 336 7.55 4.29 -30.96
C SER A 336 8.68 4.03 -29.95
N ILE A 337 8.35 3.58 -28.72
CA ILE A 337 9.32 3.25 -27.67
C ILE A 337 9.80 1.81 -27.88
N THR A 338 10.73 1.63 -28.82
CA THR A 338 11.20 0.31 -29.27
C THR A 338 11.81 -0.55 -28.17
N GLN A 339 12.32 0.05 -27.09
CA GLN A 339 12.92 -0.65 -25.95
C GLN A 339 11.89 -1.12 -24.91
N LEU A 340 10.65 -0.61 -24.94
CA LEU A 340 9.65 -0.91 -23.92
C LEU A 340 9.33 -2.41 -23.83
N PRO A 341 9.13 -3.15 -24.94
CA PRO A 341 8.91 -4.59 -24.86
C PRO A 341 10.04 -5.34 -24.14
N ASP A 342 11.29 -5.00 -24.44
CA ASP A 342 12.45 -5.64 -23.81
C ASP A 342 12.55 -5.31 -22.32
N ILE A 343 12.24 -4.07 -21.93
CA ILE A 343 12.17 -3.67 -20.52
C ILE A 343 11.14 -4.52 -19.78
N LEU A 344 9.92 -4.63 -20.31
CA LEU A 344 8.84 -5.40 -19.67
C LEU A 344 9.16 -6.89 -19.58
N LEU A 345 9.71 -7.48 -20.64
CA LEU A 345 10.11 -8.90 -20.66
C LEU A 345 11.27 -9.18 -19.69
N LEU A 346 12.37 -8.44 -19.83
CA LEU A 346 13.62 -8.73 -19.12
C LEU A 346 13.61 -8.29 -17.66
N ARG A 347 12.93 -7.18 -17.33
CA ARG A 347 12.98 -6.59 -15.98
C ARG A 347 11.78 -6.96 -15.13
N VAL A 348 10.61 -7.17 -15.72
CA VAL A 348 9.38 -7.48 -14.97
C VAL A 348 9.08 -8.97 -15.04
N MET A 349 8.86 -9.53 -16.23
CA MET A 349 8.42 -10.92 -16.33
C MET A 349 9.44 -11.93 -15.81
N ASN A 350 10.73 -11.74 -16.13
CA ASN A 350 11.77 -12.67 -15.69
C ASN A 350 12.06 -12.62 -14.18
N LYS A 351 11.63 -11.56 -13.48
CA LYS A 351 11.92 -11.33 -12.06
C LYS A 351 10.69 -11.43 -11.16
N SER A 352 9.51 -11.20 -11.69
CA SER A 352 8.26 -11.21 -10.91
C SER A 352 7.70 -12.61 -10.80
N THR A 353 7.44 -13.03 -9.57
CA THR A 353 6.62 -14.22 -9.26
C THR A 353 5.14 -13.86 -9.06
N SER A 354 4.78 -12.57 -9.13
CA SER A 354 3.38 -12.12 -9.06
C SER A 354 2.69 -12.24 -10.42
N TYR A 355 1.61 -13.03 -10.45
CA TYR A 355 0.77 -13.22 -11.64
C TYR A 355 0.09 -11.93 -12.10
N GLN A 356 -0.21 -11.01 -11.17
CA GLN A 356 -0.81 -9.72 -11.50
C GLN A 356 0.14 -8.87 -12.34
N HIS A 357 1.44 -8.84 -12.01
CA HIS A 357 2.44 -8.17 -12.84
C HIS A 357 2.56 -8.81 -14.21
N LEU A 358 2.57 -10.15 -14.29
CA LEU A 358 2.60 -10.87 -15.57
C LEU A 358 1.39 -10.48 -16.43
N PHE A 359 0.20 -10.45 -15.82
CA PHE A 359 -1.03 -10.05 -16.49
C PHE A 359 -0.95 -8.62 -17.05
N TYR A 360 -0.46 -7.65 -16.28
CA TYR A 360 -0.30 -6.28 -16.76
C TYR A 360 0.71 -6.17 -17.88
N VAL A 361 1.87 -6.83 -17.76
CA VAL A 361 2.87 -6.84 -18.82
C VAL A 361 2.29 -7.40 -20.11
N TYR A 362 1.62 -8.55 -20.02
CA TYR A 362 1.00 -9.17 -21.18
C TYR A 362 -0.08 -8.26 -21.80
N SER A 363 -0.89 -7.61 -20.97
CA SER A 363 -1.92 -6.68 -21.44
C SER A 363 -1.32 -5.47 -22.18
N ILE A 364 -0.17 -4.96 -21.71
CA ILE A 364 0.57 -3.90 -22.42
C ILE A 364 1.14 -4.44 -23.73
N LEU A 365 1.87 -5.57 -23.69
CA LEU A 365 2.51 -6.15 -24.87
C LEU A 365 1.50 -6.51 -25.98
N GLY A 366 0.29 -6.94 -25.61
CA GLY A 366 -0.80 -7.24 -26.54
C GLY A 366 -1.21 -6.03 -27.40
N GLU A 367 -1.09 -4.81 -26.88
CA GLU A 367 -1.38 -3.59 -27.63
C GLU A 367 -0.20 -3.11 -28.50
N LEU A 368 1.02 -3.51 -28.15
CA LEU A 368 2.26 -3.01 -28.76
C LEU A 368 2.83 -3.92 -29.84
N LEU A 369 2.79 -5.22 -29.62
CA LEU A 369 3.43 -6.22 -30.47
C LEU A 369 2.53 -6.67 -31.62
N THR A 370 3.14 -7.22 -32.66
CA THR A 370 2.43 -7.90 -33.74
C THR A 370 2.04 -9.32 -33.31
N ASP A 371 1.01 -9.88 -33.95
CA ASP A 371 0.56 -11.26 -33.72
C ASP A 371 1.69 -12.28 -33.85
N GLU A 372 2.63 -12.07 -34.78
CA GLU A 372 3.80 -12.96 -34.97
C GLU A 372 4.72 -12.94 -33.74
N LYS A 373 5.04 -11.76 -33.21
CA LYS A 373 5.87 -11.62 -31.99
C LYS A 373 5.16 -12.15 -30.75
N LEU A 374 3.84 -11.96 -30.65
CA LEU A 374 3.05 -12.52 -29.55
C LEU A 374 3.03 -14.06 -29.57
N LYS A 375 2.98 -14.67 -30.76
CA LYS A 375 3.08 -16.14 -30.93
C LYS A 375 4.46 -16.66 -30.52
N GLU A 376 5.53 -15.96 -30.88
CA GLU A 376 6.90 -16.33 -30.48
C GLU A 376 7.07 -16.35 -28.95
N LEU A 377 6.41 -15.44 -28.25
CA LEU A 377 6.43 -15.35 -26.78
C LEU A 377 5.57 -16.39 -26.06
N LYS A 378 4.87 -17.29 -26.79
CA LYS A 378 3.86 -18.22 -26.24
C LYS A 378 2.87 -17.53 -25.29
N PHE A 379 2.46 -16.32 -25.70
CA PHE A 379 1.64 -15.42 -24.91
C PHE A 379 0.36 -16.09 -24.41
N THR A 380 -0.36 -16.77 -25.30
CA THR A 380 -1.67 -17.38 -25.02
C THR A 380 -1.62 -18.47 -23.97
N ASP A 381 -0.59 -19.31 -24.00
CA ASP A 381 -0.45 -20.45 -23.08
C ASP A 381 -0.14 -19.92 -21.67
N THR A 382 0.79 -18.97 -21.57
CA THR A 382 1.24 -18.43 -20.28
C THR A 382 0.20 -17.51 -19.62
N MET A 383 -0.53 -16.72 -20.41
CA MET A 383 -1.65 -15.90 -19.89
C MET A 383 -2.80 -16.79 -19.42
N GLY A 384 -3.10 -17.87 -20.16
CA GLY A 384 -4.11 -18.85 -19.78
C GLY A 384 -3.80 -19.50 -18.45
N ASP A 385 -2.59 -20.04 -18.29
CA ASP A 385 -2.14 -20.68 -17.04
C ASP A 385 -2.16 -19.70 -15.86
N SER A 386 -1.66 -18.48 -16.07
CA SER A 386 -1.67 -17.42 -15.04
C SER A 386 -3.11 -17.08 -14.62
N TYR A 387 -4.02 -16.95 -15.58
CA TYR A 387 -5.42 -16.65 -15.32
C TYR A 387 -6.15 -17.77 -14.58
N PHE A 388 -5.98 -19.03 -15.01
CA PHE A 388 -6.57 -20.17 -14.33
C PHE A 388 -6.09 -20.28 -12.88
N TYR A 389 -4.79 -20.07 -12.65
CA TYR A 389 -4.25 -20.05 -11.30
C TYR A 389 -4.84 -18.91 -10.47
N MET A 390 -4.96 -17.69 -11.02
CA MET A 390 -5.60 -16.58 -10.31
C MET A 390 -7.06 -16.88 -9.93
N LEU A 391 -7.82 -17.53 -10.84
CA LEU A 391 -9.18 -17.98 -10.54
C LEU A 391 -9.20 -19.08 -9.48
N GLU A 392 -8.27 -20.03 -9.52
CA GLU A 392 -8.14 -21.09 -8.53
C GLU A 392 -7.83 -20.51 -7.13
N GLN A 393 -6.90 -19.56 -7.04
CA GLN A 393 -6.61 -18.85 -5.78
C GLN A 393 -7.83 -18.06 -5.29
N ALA A 394 -8.52 -17.34 -6.18
CA ALA A 394 -9.76 -16.63 -5.83
C ALA A 394 -10.86 -17.59 -5.33
N TRP A 395 -10.90 -18.82 -5.83
CA TRP A 395 -11.82 -19.86 -5.38
C TRP A 395 -11.44 -20.44 -4.02
N GLN A 396 -10.15 -20.71 -3.80
CA GLN A 396 -9.63 -21.25 -2.54
C GLN A 396 -9.74 -20.24 -1.40
N GLU A 397 -9.53 -18.95 -1.70
CA GLU A 397 -9.48 -17.86 -0.72
C GLU A 397 -10.43 -16.72 -1.12
N PRO A 398 -11.76 -16.94 -1.02
CA PRO A 398 -12.74 -15.99 -1.52
C PRO A 398 -12.80 -14.70 -0.71
N SER A 399 -12.08 -14.56 0.40
CA SER A 399 -12.01 -13.35 1.22
C SER A 399 -10.86 -12.42 0.84
N LYS A 400 -9.91 -12.85 0.01
CA LYS A 400 -8.72 -12.06 -0.37
C LYS A 400 -8.93 -11.21 -1.64
N THR A 401 -7.98 -10.32 -1.93
CA THR A 401 -8.02 -9.28 -2.99
C THR A 401 -8.20 -9.75 -4.43
N TYR A 402 -8.12 -11.06 -4.70
CA TYR A 402 -8.18 -11.64 -6.05
C TYR A 402 -9.46 -11.27 -6.85
N LYS A 403 -10.47 -10.69 -6.19
CA LYS A 403 -11.78 -10.32 -6.75
C LYS A 403 -11.83 -9.12 -7.69
N HIS A 404 -10.78 -8.29 -7.78
CA HIS A 404 -10.90 -6.97 -8.42
C HIS A 404 -10.33 -6.83 -9.84
N ILE A 405 -9.73 -7.87 -10.44
CA ILE A 405 -9.47 -7.82 -11.89
C ILE A 405 -10.80 -8.05 -12.61
N SER A 406 -11.34 -7.00 -13.21
CA SER A 406 -12.56 -7.13 -14.00
C SER A 406 -12.35 -8.14 -15.12
N ILE A 407 -13.25 -9.13 -15.23
CA ILE A 407 -13.33 -10.02 -16.40
C ILE A 407 -13.46 -9.20 -17.69
N SER A 408 -14.03 -7.98 -17.65
CA SER A 408 -14.08 -7.10 -18.81
C SER A 408 -12.71 -6.55 -19.25
N LEU A 409 -11.76 -6.37 -18.33
CA LEU A 409 -10.37 -5.99 -18.66
C LEU A 409 -9.64 -7.17 -19.32
N LEU A 410 -9.97 -8.39 -18.91
CA LEU A 410 -9.44 -9.64 -19.46
C LEU A 410 -10.00 -9.98 -20.84
N LEU A 411 -11.29 -9.69 -21.08
CA LEU A 411 -12.00 -10.07 -22.31
C LEU A 411 -12.04 -8.98 -23.39
N ARG A 412 -11.23 -7.91 -23.28
CA ARG A 412 -11.10 -6.90 -24.35
C ARG A 412 -10.32 -7.37 -25.59
N GLY A 413 -10.06 -8.67 -25.70
CA GLY A 413 -9.84 -9.29 -27.00
C GLY A 413 -11.15 -9.24 -27.78
N ASN A 414 -11.17 -8.49 -28.88
CA ASN A 414 -12.24 -8.50 -29.88
C ASN A 414 -12.54 -9.94 -30.35
N CYS A 415 -13.33 -10.69 -29.59
CA CYS A 415 -14.18 -11.75 -30.13
C CYS A 415 -15.32 -11.02 -30.84
N ILE A 416 -15.02 -10.52 -32.04
CA ILE A 416 -16.01 -10.14 -33.03
C ILE A 416 -16.88 -11.39 -33.23
N PRO A 417 -18.20 -11.35 -32.98
CA PRO A 417 -19.09 -12.41 -33.44
C PRO A 417 -19.15 -12.49 -34.96
#